data_AF-A0A0D7PU40-F1
#
_entry.id   AF-A0A0D7PU40-F1
#
_cell.length_a   1.000
_cell.length_b   1.000
_cell.length_c   1.000
_cell.angle_alpha   90.00
_cell.angle_beta   90.00
_cell.angle_gamma   90.00
#
_symmetry.space_group_name_H-M   'P 1'
#
loop_
_entity.id
_entity.type
_entity.pdbx_description
1 polymer ?
#
loop_
_entity_poly.entity_id
_entity_poly.type
_entity_poly.pdbx_seq_one_letter_code
_entity_poly.pdbx_strand_id
1 'polypeptide(L)'
;MKARFLRFAGVRSRARRASTVGLFLTLFATVAHAEPGTPEQRRACSPDVYRLCAGEIPNVRAITACLRRNKASLSEACRTVFDQAGG
;
A
#
# COMPACT_ATOMS: atom_id res chain seq x y z
N MET A 1 5.93 27.40 13.68
CA MET A 1 7.12 26.87 14.38
C MET A 1 7.83 25.88 13.45
N LYS A 2 9.14 26.06 13.27
CA LYS A 2 10.02 25.39 12.30
C LYS A 2 10.51 24.03 12.79
N ALA A 3 10.56 23.05 11.90
CA ALA A 3 11.60 22.01 11.83
C ALA A 3 11.47 21.35 10.44
N ARG A 4 12.20 21.68 9.37
CA ARG A 4 13.58 22.12 9.14
C ARG A 4 14.65 21.19 9.71
N PHE A 5 14.57 19.90 9.37
CA PHE A 5 15.73 19.00 9.37
C PHE A 5 15.77 18.13 8.09
N LEU A 6 15.57 18.78 6.94
CA LEU A 6 16.31 18.39 5.75
C LEU A 6 17.79 18.71 6.04
N ARG A 7 18.58 17.69 6.39
CA ARG A 7 20.06 17.61 6.30
C ARG A 7 20.60 16.55 7.28
N PHE A 8 20.43 15.28 6.93
CA PHE A 8 21.49 14.30 7.20
C PHE A 8 22.38 14.20 5.95
N ALA A 9 22.98 15.34 5.59
CA ALA A 9 24.22 15.42 4.83
C ALA A 9 25.36 14.95 5.75
N GLY A 10 25.35 13.67 6.10
CA GLY A 10 26.18 13.07 7.15
C GLY A 10 26.92 11.80 6.74
N VAL A 11 26.81 11.34 5.48
CA VAL A 11 27.81 10.40 4.94
C VAL A 11 29.01 11.22 4.52
N ARG A 12 29.87 11.42 5.51
CA ARG A 12 31.20 11.97 5.44
C ARG A 12 31.94 11.31 4.27
N SER A 13 32.01 11.99 3.12
CA SER A 13 32.91 11.67 2.00
C SER A 13 34.35 11.75 2.50
N ARG A 14 34.78 10.73 3.23
CA ARG A 14 36.17 10.33 3.41
C ARG A 14 36.41 9.17 2.47
N ALA A 15 36.44 9.54 1.19
CA ALA A 15 37.28 8.85 0.23
C ALA A 15 38.65 8.63 0.87
N ARG A 16 39.23 7.44 0.62
CA ARG A 16 40.52 6.92 1.11
C ARG A 16 40.42 6.13 2.42
N ARG A 17 40.01 4.87 2.30
CA ARG A 17 40.84 3.70 2.68
C ARG A 17 40.09 2.41 2.37
N ALA A 18 40.70 1.66 1.45
CA ALA A 18 40.57 0.24 1.16
C ALA A 18 39.68 -0.59 2.11
N SER A 19 38.64 -1.22 1.55
CA SER A 19 38.27 -2.62 1.80
C SER A 19 37.07 -2.99 0.94
N THR A 20 37.33 -3.65 -0.18
CA THR A 20 36.40 -4.09 -1.22
C THR A 20 35.51 -5.28 -0.81
N VAL A 21 35.19 -5.43 0.49
CA VAL A 21 34.42 -6.57 1.02
C VAL A 21 33.06 -6.15 1.60
N GLY A 22 32.71 -4.85 1.56
CA GLY A 22 31.47 -4.31 2.14
C GLY A 22 30.33 -4.00 1.17
N LEU A 23 30.44 -4.34 -0.12
CA LEU A 23 29.48 -3.86 -1.16
C LEU A 23 28.31 -4.81 -1.45
N PHE A 24 28.27 -6.02 -0.88
CA PHE A 24 27.27 -7.04 -1.26
C PHE A 24 26.00 -7.10 -0.40
N LEU A 25 25.94 -6.42 0.75
CA LEU A 25 24.90 -6.64 1.76
C LEU A 25 23.91 -5.47 1.93
N THR A 26 23.46 -4.85 0.84
CA THR A 26 22.38 -3.85 0.89
C THR A 26 21.24 -4.12 -0.09
N LEU A 27 21.18 -5.33 -0.67
CA LEU A 27 20.27 -5.66 -1.78
C LEU A 27 18.94 -6.33 -1.38
N PHE A 28 18.57 -6.34 -0.09
CA PHE A 28 17.22 -6.79 0.33
C PHE A 28 16.26 -5.60 0.36
N ALA A 29 15.89 -5.10 -0.82
CA ALA A 29 14.76 -4.21 -0.96
C ALA A 29 13.47 -5.00 -0.66
N THR A 30 12.75 -4.60 0.38
CA THR A 30 11.48 -5.21 0.78
C THR A 30 10.44 -5.01 -0.32
N VAL A 31 9.97 -6.12 -0.92
CA VAL A 31 8.82 -6.10 -1.83
C VAL A 31 7.56 -5.90 -1.00
N ALA A 32 6.89 -4.77 -1.18
CA ALA A 32 5.55 -4.55 -0.64
C ALA A 32 4.55 -5.37 -1.48
N HIS A 33 4.23 -6.58 -1.03
CA HIS A 33 3.16 -7.38 -1.62
C HIS A 33 1.82 -6.79 -1.22
N ALA A 34 1.09 -6.19 -2.17
CA ALA A 34 -0.31 -5.87 -1.98
C ALA A 34 -1.12 -7.19 -2.04
N GLU A 35 -1.32 -7.82 -0.88
CA GLU A 35 -2.14 -9.02 -0.74
C GLU A 35 -3.60 -8.69 -1.13
N PRO A 36 -4.20 -9.46 -2.04
CA PRO A 36 -5.62 -9.29 -2.35
C PRO A 36 -6.44 -9.69 -1.11
N GLY A 37 -7.38 -8.83 -0.69
CA GLY A 37 -8.06 -8.96 0.61
C GLY A 37 -8.61 -10.35 0.96
N THR A 38 -8.76 -10.64 2.25
CA THR A 38 -9.21 -11.95 2.74
C THR A 38 -10.59 -12.32 2.19
N PRO A 39 -10.96 -13.61 2.12
CA PRO A 39 -12.30 -14.00 1.67
C PRO A 39 -13.43 -13.36 2.50
N GLU A 40 -13.20 -13.12 3.79
CA GLU A 40 -14.13 -12.41 4.68
C GLU A 40 -14.31 -10.95 4.23
N GLN A 41 -13.21 -10.25 3.91
CA GLN A 41 -13.25 -8.88 3.39
C GLN A 41 -14.01 -8.81 2.06
N ARG A 42 -13.81 -9.79 1.18
CA ARG A 42 -14.54 -9.86 -0.10
C ARG A 42 -16.03 -10.08 0.09
N ARG A 43 -16.42 -10.93 1.06
CA ARG A 43 -17.83 -11.14 1.40
C ARG A 43 -18.48 -9.88 1.94
N ALA A 44 -17.80 -9.13 2.81
CA ALA A 44 -18.28 -7.86 3.33
C ALA A 44 -18.51 -6.82 2.22
N CYS A 45 -17.62 -6.77 1.21
CA CYS A 45 -17.72 -5.82 0.09
C CYS A 45 -18.58 -6.32 -1.10
N SER A 46 -18.90 -7.61 -1.16
CA SER A 46 -19.71 -8.22 -2.23
C SER A 46 -20.98 -7.44 -2.59
N PRO A 47 -21.86 -7.05 -1.64
CA PRO A 47 -23.07 -6.29 -1.97
C PRO A 47 -22.78 -4.92 -2.61
N ASP A 48 -21.70 -4.26 -2.19
CA ASP A 48 -21.29 -2.97 -2.77
C ASP A 48 -20.69 -3.13 -4.17
N VAL A 49 -19.96 -4.23 -4.41
CA VAL A 49 -19.45 -4.54 -5.75
C VAL A 49 -20.59 -4.70 -6.74
N TYR A 50 -21.62 -5.48 -6.41
CA TYR A 50 -22.75 -5.68 -7.31
C TYR A 50 -23.59 -4.42 -7.53
N ARG A 51 -23.67 -3.53 -6.53
CA ARG A 51 -24.45 -2.29 -6.63
C ARG A 51 -23.72 -1.15 -7.34
N LEU A 52 -22.42 -0.99 -7.07
CA LEU A 52 -21.62 0.17 -7.50
C LEU A 52 -20.61 -0.16 -8.60
N CYS A 53 -20.10 -1.39 -8.63
CA CYS A 53 -18.93 -1.77 -9.42
C CYS A 53 -19.16 -3.02 -10.28
N ALA A 54 -20.42 -3.35 -10.63
CA ALA A 54 -20.76 -4.57 -11.34
C ALA A 54 -20.03 -4.71 -12.70
N GLY A 55 -19.78 -3.60 -13.38
CA GLY A 55 -19.05 -3.56 -14.66
C GLY A 55 -17.56 -3.91 -14.55
N GLU A 56 -17.00 -3.97 -13.35
CA GLU A 56 -15.58 -4.30 -13.11
C GLU A 56 -15.37 -5.81 -12.88
N ILE A 57 -16.44 -6.59 -12.72
CA ILE A 57 -16.38 -8.06 -12.58
C ILE A 57 -15.91 -8.66 -13.91
N PRO A 58 -14.95 -9.62 -13.91
CA PRO A 58 -14.36 -10.33 -12.78
C PRO A 58 -12.99 -9.79 -12.31
N ASN A 59 -12.60 -8.59 -12.71
CA ASN A 59 -11.27 -8.05 -12.44
C ASN A 59 -11.17 -7.50 -11.00
N VAL A 60 -10.55 -8.27 -10.11
CA VAL A 60 -10.37 -7.90 -8.70
C VAL A 60 -9.67 -6.55 -8.53
N ARG A 61 -8.63 -6.25 -9.33
CA ARG A 61 -7.92 -4.96 -9.22
C ARG A 61 -8.81 -3.78 -9.61
N ALA A 62 -9.61 -3.95 -10.67
CA ALA A 62 -10.54 -2.92 -11.10
C ALA A 62 -11.67 -2.72 -10.09
N ILE A 63 -12.20 -3.81 -9.52
CA ILE A 63 -13.18 -3.77 -8.42
C ILE A 63 -12.61 -3.01 -7.21
N THR A 64 -11.41 -3.36 -6.74
CA THR A 64 -10.79 -2.66 -5.59
C THR A 64 -10.60 -1.18 -5.89
N ALA A 65 -10.19 -0.82 -7.10
CA ALA A 65 -10.08 0.58 -7.51
C ALA A 65 -11.44 1.29 -7.50
N CYS A 66 -12.50 0.64 -8.02
CA CYS A 66 -13.85 1.17 -8.01
C CYS A 66 -14.41 1.36 -6.59
N LEU A 67 -14.21 0.39 -5.70
CA LEU A 67 -14.60 0.50 -4.29
C LEU A 67 -13.86 1.65 -3.60
N ARG A 68 -12.55 1.82 -3.85
CA ARG A 68 -11.76 2.96 -3.32
C ARG A 68 -12.31 4.31 -3.79
N ARG A 69 -12.69 4.42 -5.07
CA ARG A 69 -13.31 5.64 -5.61
C ARG A 69 -14.68 5.93 -4.99
N ASN A 70 -15.45 4.89 -4.67
CA ASN A 70 -16.79 4.99 -4.11
C ASN A 70 -16.82 4.83 -2.58
N LYS A 71 -15.71 5.06 -1.86
CA LYS A 71 -15.60 4.81 -0.41
C LYS A 71 -16.72 5.46 0.41
N ALA A 72 -17.19 6.64 0.01
CA ALA A 72 -18.28 7.36 0.68
C ALA A 72 -19.66 6.69 0.52
N SER A 73 -19.85 5.89 -0.53
CA SER A 73 -21.11 5.20 -0.86
C SER A 73 -21.10 3.72 -0.48
N LEU A 74 -19.99 3.21 0.07
CA LEU A 74 -19.89 1.83 0.55
C LEU A 74 -20.77 1.61 1.79
N SER A 75 -21.22 0.37 1.96
CA SER A 75 -21.79 -0.09 3.22
C SER A 75 -20.78 0.04 4.36
N GLU A 76 -21.28 0.16 5.59
CA GLU A 76 -20.44 0.28 6.78
C GLU A 76 -19.49 -0.91 6.96
N ALA A 77 -19.95 -2.12 6.63
CA ALA A 77 -19.15 -3.33 6.68
C ALA A 77 -17.94 -3.25 5.73
N CYS A 78 -18.16 -2.88 4.46
CA CYS A 78 -17.07 -2.75 3.49
C CYS A 78 -16.17 -1.55 3.80
N ARG A 79 -16.73 -0.44 4.29
CA ARG A 79 -15.93 0.73 4.70
C ARG A 79 -14.98 0.38 5.85
N THR A 80 -15.45 -0.38 6.83
CA THR A 80 -14.63 -0.88 7.95
C THR A 80 -13.46 -1.72 7.46
N VAL A 81 -13.64 -2.54 6.41
CA VAL A 81 -12.53 -3.29 5.79
C VAL A 81 -11.44 -2.35 5.28
N PHE A 82 -11.81 -1.27 4.58
CA PHE A 82 -10.85 -0.29 4.08
C PHE A 82 -10.23 0.58 5.18
N ASP A 83 -10.94 0.79 6.29
CA ASP A 83 -10.43 1.54 7.44
C ASP A 83 -9.45 0.69 8.28
N GLN A 84 -9.75 -0.61 8.45
CA GLN A 84 -8.87 -1.58 9.13
C GLN A 84 -7.63 -1.95 8.31
N ALA A 85 -7.73 -1.92 6.97
CA ALA A 85 -6.61 -2.20 6.08
C ALA A 85 -5.60 -1.03 5.96
N GLY A 86 -5.85 0.10 6.62
CA GLY A 86 -4.92 1.24 6.67
C GLY A 86 -4.90 2.06 5.37
N GLY A 87 -5.89 2.96 5.24
CA GLY A 87 -6.10 3.97 4.19
C GLY A 87 -4.92 4.33 3.26
#